data_AF-A0A7V3PWK0-F1
#
_entry.id   AF-A0A7V3PWK0-F1
#
_cell.length_a   1.000
_cell.length_b   1.000
_cell.length_c   1.000
_cell.angle_alpha   90.00
_cell.angle_beta   90.00
_cell.angle_gamma   90.00
#
_symmetry.space_group_name_H-M   'P 1'
#
loop_
_entity.id
_entity.type
_entity.pdbx_description
1 polymer ?
#
loop_
_entity_poly.entity_id
_entity_poly.type
_entity_poly.pdbx_seq_one_letter_code
_entity_poly.pdbx_strand_id
1 'polypeptide(L)'
;MRKFFHGLLIAILVLSLTGCEAFVRKFTRKPKNDKFATEEVVLVPQEYSGLDLTKEEKYRRYLFWWASWQDELIAALQPQGGNRKKQLACINEAINNLSQLALLLKEDARRKLDGYIKELSNLQEAISKDSYGNFVASHKINAERLKKDILRDFSYKKVKESLL
;
A
#
# COMPACT_ATOMS: atom_id res chain seq x y z
N MET A 1 -31.61 -4.13 -57.88
CA MET A 1 -31.33 -3.81 -56.46
C MET A 1 -30.52 -4.90 -55.73
N ARG A 2 -30.86 -6.20 -55.82
CA ARG A 2 -30.17 -7.27 -55.10
C ARG A 2 -28.67 -7.41 -55.44
N LYS A 3 -28.26 -7.29 -56.71
CA LYS A 3 -26.85 -7.32 -57.14
C LYS A 3 -26.02 -6.14 -56.64
N PHE A 4 -26.63 -4.95 -56.52
CA PHE A 4 -26.01 -3.75 -55.97
C PHE A 4 -25.74 -3.90 -54.47
N PHE A 5 -26.69 -4.52 -53.75
CA PHE A 5 -26.55 -4.83 -52.33
C PHE A 5 -25.43 -5.85 -52.05
N HIS A 6 -25.25 -6.84 -52.92
CA HIS A 6 -24.16 -7.81 -52.79
C HIS A 6 -22.80 -7.14 -53.07
N GLY A 7 -22.74 -6.24 -54.07
CA GLY A 7 -21.53 -5.44 -54.33
C GLY A 7 -21.14 -4.55 -53.15
N LEU A 8 -22.11 -3.87 -52.53
CA LEU A 8 -21.88 -3.04 -51.34
C LEU A 8 -21.38 -3.86 -50.15
N LEU A 9 -21.96 -5.04 -49.92
CA LEU A 9 -21.61 -5.91 -48.79
C LEU A 9 -20.21 -6.51 -48.93
N ILE A 10 -19.80 -6.87 -50.16
CA ILE A 10 -18.43 -7.32 -50.45
C ILE A 10 -17.43 -6.18 -50.25
N ALA A 11 -17.75 -4.95 -50.67
CA ALA A 11 -16.87 -3.80 -50.48
C ALA A 11 -16.63 -3.49 -48.99
N ILE A 12 -17.68 -3.58 -48.15
CA ILE A 12 -17.58 -3.39 -46.70
C ILE A 12 -16.69 -4.48 -46.06
N LEU A 13 -16.83 -5.73 -46.51
CA LEU A 13 -16.01 -6.85 -46.01
C LEU A 13 -14.51 -6.62 -46.31
N VAL A 14 -14.17 -6.20 -47.53
CA VAL A 14 -12.78 -5.96 -47.93
C VAL A 14 -12.15 -4.79 -47.15
N LEU A 15 -12.92 -3.72 -46.89
CA LEU A 15 -12.45 -2.60 -46.07
C LEU A 15 -12.21 -2.98 -44.60
N SER A 16 -12.94 -3.96 -44.06
CA SER A 16 -12.73 -4.43 -42.69
C SER A 16 -11.46 -5.28 -42.51
N LEU A 17 -10.99 -5.94 -43.58
CA LEU A 17 -9.82 -6.82 -43.55
C LEU A 17 -8.48 -6.06 -43.67
N THR A 18 -8.47 -4.86 -44.25
CA THR A 18 -7.25 -4.06 -44.47
C THR A 18 -6.91 -3.11 -43.33
N GLY A 19 -7.79 -2.98 -42.31
CA GLY A 19 -7.65 -2.01 -41.22
C GLY A 19 -6.68 -2.39 -40.07
N CYS A 20 -6.29 -3.66 -39.94
CA CYS A 20 -5.48 -4.10 -38.80
C CYS A 20 -3.98 -3.73 -38.89
N GLU A 21 -3.43 -3.51 -40.09
CA GLU A 21 -1.99 -3.29 -40.25
C GLU A 21 -1.54 -1.88 -39.81
N ALA A 22 -2.37 -0.86 -40.04
CA ALA A 22 -2.05 0.54 -39.73
C ALA A 22 -1.94 0.81 -38.22
N PHE A 23 -2.65 0.03 -37.39
CA PHE A 23 -2.60 0.17 -35.92
C PHE A 23 -1.28 -0.38 -35.35
N VAL A 24 -0.75 -1.47 -35.91
CA VAL A 24 0.50 -2.08 -35.44
C VAL A 24 1.68 -1.12 -35.63
N ARG A 25 1.77 -0.39 -36.74
CA ARG A 25 2.88 0.55 -37.02
C ARG A 25 2.93 1.77 -36.08
N LYS A 26 1.80 2.16 -35.49
CA LYS A 26 1.75 3.28 -34.54
C LYS A 26 2.21 2.88 -33.13
N PHE A 27 2.05 1.61 -32.76
CA PHE A 27 2.44 1.08 -31.45
C PHE A 27 3.69 0.19 -31.48
N THR A 28 4.22 -0.16 -32.66
CA THR A 28 5.55 -0.78 -32.78
C THR A 28 6.62 0.30 -32.80
N ARG A 29 7.39 0.36 -31.72
CA ARG A 29 8.57 1.22 -31.61
C ARG A 29 9.58 0.79 -32.69
N LYS A 30 10.01 1.73 -33.53
CA LYS A 30 11.15 1.49 -34.44
C LYS A 30 12.37 1.08 -33.61
N PRO A 31 13.10 0.01 -33.97
CA PRO A 31 14.34 -0.33 -33.29
C PRO A 31 15.27 0.88 -33.38
N LYS A 32 15.80 1.29 -32.22
CA LYS A 32 16.72 2.43 -32.13
C LYS A 32 17.99 1.99 -32.86
N ASN A 33 18.40 2.72 -33.91
CA ASN A 33 19.67 2.47 -34.58
C ASN A 33 20.79 2.52 -33.52
N ASP A 34 21.67 1.52 -33.53
CA ASP A 34 22.86 1.31 -32.69
C ASP A 34 23.97 2.39 -32.88
N LYS A 35 23.59 3.64 -33.16
CA LYS A 35 24.51 4.75 -33.39
C LYS A 35 24.72 5.63 -32.16
N PHE A 36 24.10 5.31 -31.03
CA PHE A 36 24.45 5.94 -29.77
C PHE A 36 25.54 5.09 -29.15
N ALA A 37 26.77 5.63 -29.14
CA ALA A 37 27.89 5.05 -28.43
C ALA A 37 27.42 4.60 -27.04
N THR A 38 27.69 3.35 -26.71
CA THR A 38 27.45 2.79 -25.38
C THR A 38 28.35 3.56 -24.41
N GLU A 39 27.89 4.70 -23.92
CA GLU A 39 28.51 5.34 -22.77
C GLU A 39 28.42 4.33 -21.63
N GLU A 40 29.59 3.88 -21.12
CA GLU A 40 29.64 3.02 -19.95
C GLU A 40 28.98 3.79 -18.80
N VAL A 41 27.79 3.33 -18.40
CA VAL A 41 27.10 3.88 -17.24
C VAL A 41 27.91 3.45 -16.03
N VAL A 42 28.84 4.30 -15.57
CA VAL A 42 29.57 4.10 -14.32
C VAL A 42 28.60 4.39 -13.18
N LEU A 43 27.83 3.37 -12.80
CA LEU A 43 27.04 3.37 -11.57
C LEU A 43 28.02 3.12 -10.43
N VAL A 44 28.64 4.17 -9.87
CA VAL A 44 29.26 4.07 -8.55
C VAL A 44 28.12 4.07 -7.54
N PRO A 45 27.85 2.96 -6.82
CA PRO A 45 26.86 2.99 -5.75
C PRO A 45 27.37 3.97 -4.69
N GLN A 46 26.67 5.09 -4.50
CA GLN A 46 26.89 5.90 -3.32
C GLN A 46 26.44 5.09 -2.11
N GLU A 47 27.39 4.64 -1.30
CA GLU A 47 27.09 4.08 0.01
C GLU A 47 26.58 5.22 0.90
N TYR A 48 25.26 5.32 0.99
CA TYR A 48 24.64 6.13 2.02
C TYR A 48 24.92 5.46 3.36
N SER A 49 25.81 6.05 4.16
CA SER A 49 25.93 5.67 5.57
C SER A 49 24.53 5.78 6.18
N GLY A 50 23.98 4.66 6.66
CA GLY A 50 22.69 4.65 7.32
C GLY A 50 22.73 5.70 8.43
N LEU A 51 21.82 6.67 8.39
CA LEU A 51 21.70 7.64 9.48
C LEU A 51 21.55 6.83 10.77
N ASP A 52 22.56 6.89 11.64
CA ASP A 52 22.56 6.28 12.96
C ASP A 52 21.56 7.04 13.83
N LEU A 53 20.28 6.78 13.59
CA LEU A 53 19.21 7.42 14.32
C LEU A 53 19.26 6.95 15.77
N THR A 54 19.13 7.93 16.66
CA THR A 54 18.97 7.67 18.08
C THR A 54 17.73 6.80 18.32
N LYS A 55 17.72 6.04 19.43
CA LYS A 55 16.56 5.20 19.78
C LYS A 55 15.26 6.01 19.88
N GLU A 56 15.35 7.25 20.34
CA GLU A 56 14.23 8.16 20.45
C GLU A 56 13.67 8.57 19.08
N GLU A 57 14.56 8.90 18.13
CA GLU A 57 14.15 9.21 16.76
C GLU A 57 13.55 7.99 16.07
N LYS A 58 14.14 6.80 16.27
CA LYS A 58 13.57 5.53 15.79
C LYS A 58 12.16 5.34 16.33
N TYR A 59 11.96 5.54 17.64
CA TYR A 59 10.66 5.43 18.28
C TYR A 59 9.65 6.42 17.69
N ARG A 60 9.98 7.71 17.63
CA ARG A 60 9.09 8.74 17.07
C ARG A 60 8.72 8.42 15.62
N ARG A 61 9.68 7.94 14.83
CA ARG A 61 9.49 7.57 13.43
C ARG A 61 8.55 6.38 13.26
N TYR A 62 8.76 5.29 14.00
CA TYR A 62 7.85 4.13 13.91
C TYR A 62 6.44 4.47 14.42
N LEU A 63 6.31 5.30 15.46
CA LEU A 63 5.01 5.76 15.93
C LEU A 63 4.29 6.63 14.89
N PHE A 64 5.03 7.50 14.21
CA PHE A 64 4.50 8.29 13.11
C PHE A 64 4.04 7.40 11.95
N TRP A 65 4.87 6.47 11.50
CA TRP A 65 4.52 5.54 10.42
C TRP A 65 3.31 4.68 10.77
N TRP A 66 3.27 4.12 11.98
CA TRP A 66 2.10 3.42 12.46
C TRP A 66 0.85 4.30 12.40
N ALA A 67 0.91 5.54 12.91
CA ALA A 67 -0.24 6.44 12.93
C ALA A 67 -0.74 6.76 11.51
N SER A 68 0.18 6.96 10.56
CA SER A 68 -0.16 7.16 9.15
C SER A 68 -0.82 5.91 8.54
N TRP A 69 -0.30 4.72 8.78
CA TRP A 69 -0.91 3.47 8.30
C TRP A 69 -2.26 3.19 8.94
N GLN A 70 -2.43 3.56 10.20
CA GLN A 70 -3.70 3.47 10.90
C GLN A 70 -4.74 4.44 10.31
N ASP A 71 -4.33 5.64 9.91
CA ASP A 71 -5.19 6.58 9.19
C ASP A 71 -5.59 6.06 7.81
N GLU A 72 -4.64 5.49 7.06
CA GLU A 72 -4.93 4.83 5.78
C GLU A 72 -5.88 3.64 5.96
N LEU A 73 -5.75 2.87 7.05
CA LEU A 73 -6.69 1.79 7.39
C LEU A 73 -8.09 2.34 7.64
N ILE A 74 -8.22 3.38 8.46
CA ILE A 74 -9.52 4.01 8.77
C ILE A 74 -10.16 4.58 7.50
N ALA A 75 -9.36 5.20 6.62
CA ALA A 75 -9.80 5.65 5.30
C ALA A 75 -10.24 4.47 4.42
N ALA A 76 -9.50 3.36 4.43
CA ALA A 76 -9.82 2.14 3.68
C ALA A 76 -11.09 1.43 4.17
N LEU A 77 -11.47 1.65 5.43
CA LEU A 77 -12.69 1.15 6.07
C LEU A 77 -13.88 2.11 5.92
N GLN A 78 -13.83 3.05 4.99
CA GLN A 78 -15.01 3.82 4.58
C GLN A 78 -15.83 3.03 3.55
N PRO A 79 -17.14 3.32 3.39
CA PRO A 79 -17.99 2.67 2.38
C PRO A 79 -17.44 2.77 0.94
N GLN A 80 -16.66 3.82 0.65
CA GLN A 80 -15.98 4.05 -0.62
C GLN A 80 -14.44 3.90 -0.51
N GLY A 81 -13.94 3.43 0.64
CA GLY A 81 -12.57 3.62 1.12
C GLY A 81 -11.48 2.77 0.46
N GLY A 82 -11.83 1.68 -0.21
CA GLY A 82 -10.88 0.78 -0.85
C GLY A 82 -11.33 -0.67 -0.81
N ASN A 83 -10.62 -1.54 -1.51
CA ASN A 83 -10.89 -2.97 -1.51
C ASN A 83 -10.29 -3.67 -0.27
N ARG A 84 -10.75 -4.89 0.03
CA ARG A 84 -10.26 -5.71 1.16
C ARG A 84 -8.73 -5.87 1.16
N LYS A 85 -8.10 -5.95 -0.02
CA LYS A 85 -6.65 -6.05 -0.14
C LYS A 85 -5.94 -4.83 0.43
N LYS A 86 -6.44 -3.61 0.17
CA LYS A 86 -5.90 -2.38 0.76
C LYS A 86 -6.05 -2.40 2.28
N GLN A 87 -7.23 -2.76 2.79
CA GLN A 87 -7.48 -2.85 4.24
C GLN A 87 -6.48 -3.79 4.93
N LEU A 88 -6.27 -4.98 4.36
CA LEU A 88 -5.32 -5.96 4.88
C LEU A 88 -3.86 -5.50 4.76
N ALA A 89 -3.50 -4.77 3.70
CA ALA A 89 -2.16 -4.20 3.57
C ALA A 89 -1.92 -3.12 4.64
N CYS A 90 -2.85 -2.18 4.82
CA CYS A 90 -2.72 -1.11 5.81
C CYS A 90 -2.61 -1.65 7.24
N ILE A 91 -3.44 -2.63 7.62
CA ILE A 91 -3.37 -3.20 8.97
C ILE A 91 -2.10 -4.02 9.20
N ASN A 92 -1.59 -4.72 8.17
CA ASN A 92 -0.31 -5.42 8.26
C ASN A 92 0.84 -4.44 8.54
N GLU A 93 0.90 -3.34 7.79
CA GLU A 93 1.93 -2.32 7.99
C GLU A 93 1.80 -1.64 9.36
N ALA A 94 0.57 -1.37 9.81
CA ALA A 94 0.35 -0.86 11.16
C ALA A 94 0.88 -1.83 12.24
N ILE A 95 0.55 -3.12 12.15
CA ILE A 95 1.05 -4.15 13.07
C ILE A 95 2.58 -4.23 13.03
N ASN A 96 3.19 -4.24 11.84
CA ASN A 96 4.64 -4.31 11.69
C ASN A 96 5.33 -3.13 12.39
N ASN A 97 4.82 -1.91 12.21
CA ASN A 97 5.41 -0.72 12.84
C ASN A 97 5.26 -0.74 14.37
N LEU A 98 4.14 -1.23 14.92
CA LEU A 98 4.01 -1.41 16.37
C LEU A 98 4.95 -2.49 16.91
N SER A 99 5.14 -3.59 16.19
CA SER A 99 6.09 -4.63 16.58
C SER A 99 7.51 -4.08 16.62
N GLN A 100 7.90 -3.20 15.69
CA GLN A 100 9.19 -2.51 15.75
C GLN A 100 9.29 -1.56 16.95
N LEU A 101 8.20 -0.87 17.32
CA LEU A 101 8.16 -0.07 18.54
C LEU A 101 8.36 -0.90 19.81
N ALA A 102 7.73 -2.08 19.89
CA ALA A 102 7.81 -2.97 21.03
C ALA A 102 9.26 -3.36 21.37
N LEU A 103 10.10 -3.55 20.34
CA LEU A 103 11.52 -3.87 20.49
C LEU A 103 12.32 -2.75 21.18
N LEU A 104 11.86 -1.50 21.10
CA LEU A 104 12.53 -0.33 21.68
C LEU A 104 12.11 -0.04 23.13
N LEU A 105 11.13 -0.78 23.65
CA LEU A 105 10.51 -0.55 24.95
C LEU A 105 10.98 -1.54 26.02
N LYS A 106 11.02 -1.06 27.26
CA LYS A 106 11.16 -1.89 28.47
C LYS A 106 9.95 -2.83 28.61
N GLU A 107 10.16 -3.93 29.32
CA GLU A 107 9.20 -5.04 29.46
C GLU A 107 7.77 -4.61 29.83
N ASP A 108 7.58 -3.72 30.81
CA ASP A 108 6.23 -3.31 31.23
C ASP A 108 5.47 -2.56 30.12
N ALA A 109 6.14 -1.62 29.46
CA ALA A 109 5.57 -0.85 28.35
C ALA A 109 5.37 -1.73 27.11
N ARG A 110 6.31 -2.66 26.86
CA ARG A 110 6.23 -3.66 25.80
C ARG A 110 4.99 -4.55 25.94
N ARG A 111 4.79 -5.16 27.12
CA ARG A 111 3.61 -6.02 27.38
C ARG A 111 2.29 -5.29 27.15
N LYS A 112 2.22 -4.02 27.55
CA LYS A 112 1.03 -3.19 27.28
C LYS A 112 0.84 -2.96 25.78
N LEU A 113 1.92 -2.73 25.03
CA LEU A 113 1.85 -2.54 23.58
C LEU A 113 1.48 -3.84 22.87
N ASP A 114 1.98 -4.99 23.33
CA ASP A 114 1.65 -6.32 22.79
C ASP A 114 0.15 -6.62 22.91
N GLY A 115 -0.50 -6.12 23.97
CA GLY A 115 -1.96 -6.16 24.10
C GLY A 115 -2.66 -5.45 22.93
N TYR A 116 -2.22 -4.25 22.58
CA TYR A 116 -2.76 -3.50 21.44
C TYR A 116 -2.41 -4.15 20.08
N ILE A 117 -1.21 -4.72 19.94
CA ILE A 117 -0.83 -5.49 18.74
C ILE A 117 -1.79 -6.66 18.55
N LYS A 118 -2.09 -7.40 19.62
CA LYS A 118 -3.06 -8.51 19.59
C LYS A 118 -4.46 -8.04 19.19
N GLU A 119 -4.93 -6.91 19.70
CA GLU A 119 -6.22 -6.34 19.27
C GLU A 119 -6.24 -5.98 17.78
N LEU A 120 -5.16 -5.41 17.25
CA LEU A 120 -5.02 -5.15 15.81
C LEU A 120 -4.97 -6.46 14.99
N SER A 121 -4.28 -7.49 15.46
CA SER A 121 -4.28 -8.81 14.81
C SER A 121 -5.68 -9.43 14.78
N ASN A 122 -6.44 -9.32 15.86
CA ASN A 122 -7.84 -9.78 15.89
C ASN A 122 -8.71 -8.99 14.89
N LEU A 123 -8.52 -7.68 14.81
CA LEU A 123 -9.21 -6.85 13.81
C LEU A 123 -8.83 -7.24 12.38
N GLN A 124 -7.56 -7.54 12.13
CA GLN A 124 -7.08 -8.04 10.84
C GLN A 124 -7.77 -9.35 10.47
N GLU A 125 -7.86 -10.30 11.40
CA GLU A 125 -8.55 -11.57 11.18
C GLU A 125 -10.04 -11.34 10.88
N ALA A 126 -10.70 -10.43 11.59
CA ALA A 126 -12.09 -10.08 11.35
C ALA A 126 -12.31 -9.49 9.95
N ILE A 127 -11.46 -8.54 9.52
CA ILE A 127 -11.48 -7.97 8.16
C ILE A 127 -11.22 -9.05 7.11
N SER A 128 -10.31 -9.99 7.37
CA SER A 128 -10.02 -11.10 6.46
C SER A 128 -11.24 -12.00 6.24
N LYS A 129 -11.98 -12.29 7.33
CA LYS A 129 -13.20 -13.11 7.30
C LYS A 129 -14.40 -12.40 6.68
N ASP A 130 -14.47 -11.07 6.78
CA ASP A 130 -15.54 -10.27 6.20
C ASP A 130 -15.40 -10.12 4.67
N SER A 131 -15.73 -11.19 3.94
CA SER A 131 -15.63 -11.20 2.48
C SER A 131 -16.63 -10.31 1.76
N TYR A 132 -17.74 -9.98 2.42
CA TYR A 132 -18.82 -9.18 1.84
C TYR A 132 -18.82 -7.72 2.32
N GLY A 133 -17.98 -7.38 3.29
CA GLY A 133 -17.89 -6.02 3.82
C GLY A 133 -19.07 -5.64 4.71
N ASN A 134 -19.75 -6.61 5.32
CA ASN A 134 -20.94 -6.39 6.13
C ASN A 134 -20.62 -5.63 7.43
N PHE A 135 -19.37 -5.70 7.90
CA PHE A 135 -18.95 -5.18 9.19
C PHE A 135 -17.95 -4.02 9.07
N VAL A 136 -17.79 -3.44 7.87
CA VAL A 136 -16.84 -2.35 7.59
C VAL A 136 -16.99 -1.18 8.57
N ALA A 137 -18.22 -0.75 8.87
CA ALA A 137 -18.48 0.33 9.82
C ALA A 137 -18.01 -0.02 11.25
N SER A 138 -18.23 -1.27 11.69
CA SER A 138 -17.79 -1.76 12.99
C SER A 138 -16.27 -1.86 13.06
N HIS A 139 -15.64 -2.38 12.01
CA HIS A 139 -14.17 -2.43 11.87
C HIS A 139 -13.55 -1.04 11.94
N LYS A 140 -14.17 -0.05 11.28
CA LYS A 140 -13.74 1.35 11.32
C LYS A 140 -13.77 1.91 12.74
N ILE A 141 -14.89 1.74 13.44
CA ILE A 141 -15.03 2.21 14.84
C ILE A 141 -13.96 1.58 15.74
N ASN A 142 -13.69 0.27 15.55
CA ASN A 142 -12.64 -0.41 16.30
C ASN A 142 -11.24 0.16 15.99
N ALA A 143 -10.94 0.40 14.71
CA ALA A 143 -9.69 0.99 14.27
C ALA A 143 -9.48 2.42 14.84
N GLU A 144 -10.54 3.24 14.87
CA GLU A 144 -10.52 4.59 15.46
C GLU A 144 -10.29 4.55 16.97
N ARG A 145 -10.96 3.63 17.67
CA ARG A 145 -10.77 3.41 19.12
C ARG A 145 -9.33 3.04 19.43
N LEU A 146 -8.81 2.02 18.74
CA LEU A 146 -7.42 1.57 18.90
C LEU A 146 -6.42 2.69 18.65
N LYS A 147 -6.64 3.50 17.60
CA LYS A 147 -5.79 4.66 17.31
C LYS A 147 -5.75 5.62 18.51
N LYS A 148 -6.91 5.97 19.05
CA LYS A 148 -7.03 6.89 20.18
C LYS A 148 -6.34 6.35 21.44
N ASP A 149 -6.57 5.09 21.77
CA ASP A 149 -6.01 4.47 22.97
C ASP A 149 -4.48 4.33 22.90
N ILE A 150 -3.95 3.91 21.74
CA ILE A 150 -2.51 3.80 21.52
C ILE A 150 -1.85 5.19 21.57
N LEU A 151 -2.41 6.21 20.92
CA LEU A 151 -1.83 7.56 20.97
C LEU A 151 -1.88 8.17 22.38
N ARG A 152 -2.93 7.89 23.16
CA ARG A 152 -3.05 8.34 24.55
C ARG A 152 -1.96 7.71 25.41
N ASP A 153 -1.70 6.43 25.24
CA ASP A 153 -0.84 5.65 26.14
C ASP A 153 0.63 5.67 25.71
N PHE A 154 0.88 5.67 24.39
CA PHE A 154 2.21 5.56 23.78
C PHE A 154 2.70 6.85 23.13
N SER A 155 2.11 8.00 23.47
CA SER A 155 2.72 9.29 23.12
C SER A 155 4.17 9.35 23.64
N TYR A 156 5.11 9.82 22.80
CA TYR A 156 6.53 9.87 23.14
C TYR A 156 6.80 10.57 24.49
N LYS A 157 6.05 11.64 24.82
CA LYS A 157 6.17 12.35 26.09
C LYS A 157 6.00 11.45 27.32
N LYS A 158 5.14 10.43 27.24
CA LYS A 158 4.86 9.48 28.33
C LYS A 158 5.84 8.30 28.36
N VAL A 159 6.40 7.94 27.21
CA VAL A 159 7.16 6.69 27.04
C VAL A 159 8.66 6.92 27.02
N LYS A 160 9.14 8.16 26.95
CA LYS A 160 10.57 8.50 26.91
C LYS A 160 11.39 7.79 28.01
N GLU A 161 10.84 7.61 29.21
CA GLU A 161 11.51 6.98 30.37
C GLU A 161 11.45 5.44 30.33
N SER A 162 10.57 4.90 29.48
CA SER A 162 10.36 3.48 29.25
C SER A 162 11.10 2.95 28.01
N LEU A 163 11.93 3.77 27.36
CA LEU A 163 12.81 3.35 26.28
C LEU A 163 14.02 2.57 26.84
N LEU A 164 14.46 1.56 26.10
CA LEU A 164 15.65 0.76 26.39
C LEU A 164 16.96 1.49 26.11
#